data_AF-A0A9D6NG64-F1
#
_entry.id   AF-A0A9D6NG64-F1
#
_cell.length_a   1.000
_cell.length_b   1.000
_cell.length_c   1.000
_cell.angle_alpha   90.00
_cell.angle_beta   90.00
_cell.angle_gamma   90.00
#
_symmetry.space_group_name_H-M   'P 1'
#
loop_
_entity.id
_entity.type
_entity.pdbx_description
1 polymer ?
#
loop_
_entity_poly.entity_id
_entity_poly.type
_entity_poly.pdbx_seq_one_letter_code
_entity_poly.pdbx_strand_id
1 'polypeptide(L)'
;MGPENEERDVPDWGVALQSAIDRRREGAEEDDEPQLDVVSSAGLPAGGAAQADSEELPYVVLLKAAVSMVKTGELSMDEYVEGVKKLDVIADNALKVYAIPAVKNDLPAKLTDHQNSIVDALEVEIHRMKEGLALLLDYPQTRALGDLETGMQTAVSAMNAMADIQKKADTEYARIMQQEQEDKARRAQQAAQAESESDS
;
A
#
# COMPACT_ATOMS: atom_id res chain seq x y z
N MET A 1 -33.88 10.74 -13.53
CA MET A 1 -33.57 9.35 -13.14
C MET A 1 -32.27 8.98 -13.82
N GLY A 2 -31.15 9.24 -13.15
CA GLY A 2 -29.82 8.81 -13.63
C GLY A 2 -29.36 7.67 -12.72
N PRO A 3 -28.72 6.62 -13.26
CA PRO A 3 -28.16 5.55 -12.43
C PRO A 3 -26.88 6.05 -11.74
N GLU A 4 -26.80 5.70 -10.46
CA GLU A 4 -25.79 6.08 -9.49
C GLU A 4 -24.48 5.31 -9.76
N ASN A 5 -23.38 6.06 -9.84
CA ASN A 5 -22.02 5.53 -9.93
C ASN A 5 -21.57 5.10 -8.52
N GLU A 6 -21.68 3.81 -8.19
CA GLU A 6 -20.99 3.22 -7.04
C GLU A 6 -19.57 2.81 -7.43
N GLU A 7 -18.67 3.78 -7.62
CA GLU A 7 -17.23 3.54 -7.56
C GLU A 7 -16.81 3.47 -6.10
N ARG A 8 -16.79 2.25 -5.55
CA ARG A 8 -16.43 1.95 -4.16
C ARG A 8 -14.92 1.91 -3.95
N ASP A 9 -14.48 2.62 -2.91
CA ASP A 9 -13.21 2.60 -2.19
C ASP A 9 -12.26 1.42 -2.49
N VAL A 10 -11.31 1.67 -3.39
CA VAL A 10 -10.08 0.88 -3.56
C VAL A 10 -8.93 1.71 -2.97
N PRO A 11 -8.14 1.19 -2.01
CA PRO A 11 -6.96 1.88 -1.52
C PRO A 11 -5.96 2.05 -2.66
N ASP A 12 -5.65 3.29 -2.99
CA ASP A 12 -4.90 3.65 -4.19
C ASP A 12 -3.38 3.59 -3.98
N TRP A 13 -2.90 2.39 -3.63
CA TRP A 13 -1.47 2.08 -3.54
C TRP A 13 -0.74 2.39 -4.84
N GLY A 14 -1.44 2.19 -5.97
CA GLY A 14 -0.97 2.49 -7.30
C GLY A 14 -0.67 3.99 -7.47
N VAL A 15 -1.59 4.87 -7.09
CA VAL A 15 -1.37 6.32 -7.20
C VAL A 15 -0.36 6.84 -6.19
N ALA A 16 -0.23 6.27 -4.98
CA ALA A 16 0.81 6.69 -4.05
C ALA A 16 2.23 6.42 -4.60
N LEU A 17 2.45 5.24 -5.18
CA LEU A 17 3.72 4.86 -5.84
C LEU A 17 3.93 5.61 -7.16
N GLN A 18 2.90 5.72 -7.99
CA GLN A 18 2.96 6.43 -9.26
C GLN A 18 3.19 7.93 -9.04
N SER A 19 2.55 8.55 -8.03
CA SER A 19 2.78 9.95 -7.65
C SER A 19 4.18 10.19 -7.09
N ALA A 20 4.75 9.24 -6.35
CA ALA A 20 6.14 9.32 -5.92
C ALA A 20 7.13 9.23 -7.10
N ILE A 21 6.77 8.48 -8.15
CA ILE A 21 7.55 8.36 -9.39
C ILE A 21 7.39 9.62 -10.26
N ASP A 22 6.18 10.15 -10.39
CA ASP A 22 5.86 11.31 -11.24
C ASP A 22 6.40 12.61 -10.64
N ARG A 23 6.33 12.79 -9.31
CA ARG A 23 6.98 13.94 -8.62
C ARG A 23 8.50 13.96 -8.76
N ARG A 24 9.14 12.79 -8.89
CA ARG A 24 10.59 12.71 -9.16
C ARG A 24 10.94 13.07 -10.61
N ARG A 25 9.95 13.01 -11.52
CA ARG A 25 10.09 13.33 -12.93
C ARG A 25 9.80 14.80 -13.24
N GLU A 26 8.98 15.45 -12.42
CA GLU A 26 8.59 16.87 -12.52
C GLU A 26 9.54 17.82 -11.77
N GLY A 27 10.74 17.38 -11.41
CA GLY A 27 11.80 18.23 -10.86
C GLY A 27 12.47 19.17 -11.89
N ALA A 28 11.75 19.58 -12.94
CA ALA A 28 12.24 20.51 -13.96
C ALA A 28 11.18 21.59 -14.21
N GLU A 29 11.21 22.59 -13.32
CA GLU A 29 10.83 23.98 -13.52
C GLU A 29 9.33 24.36 -13.63
N GLU A 30 9.03 25.40 -12.85
CA GLU A 30 7.94 26.39 -12.91
C GLU A 30 6.65 26.19 -12.09
N ASP A 31 6.35 27.30 -11.39
CA ASP A 31 5.30 27.58 -10.43
C ASP A 31 3.89 27.16 -10.86
N ASP A 32 3.21 26.42 -9.98
CA ASP A 32 1.92 26.81 -9.39
C ASP A 32 1.55 25.74 -8.36
N GLU A 33 1.31 26.13 -7.10
CA GLU A 33 0.71 25.22 -6.11
C GLU A 33 -0.69 24.76 -6.58
N PRO A 34 -1.03 23.48 -6.42
CA PRO A 34 -2.40 23.11 -6.12
C PRO A 34 -2.48 22.45 -4.74
N GLN A 35 -3.14 23.19 -3.87
CA GLN A 35 -3.83 22.78 -2.66
C GLN A 35 -4.43 21.37 -2.80
N LEU A 36 -3.83 20.36 -2.15
CA LEU A 36 -4.43 19.04 -2.03
C LEU A 36 -5.31 19.01 -0.77
N ASP A 37 -6.62 18.97 -1.01
CA ASP A 37 -7.65 18.63 -0.03
C ASP A 37 -7.45 17.17 0.40
N VAL A 38 -6.69 17.00 1.48
CA VAL A 38 -6.55 15.72 2.16
C VAL A 38 -7.90 15.46 2.80
N VAL A 39 -8.69 14.59 2.17
CA VAL A 39 -10.04 14.23 2.65
C VAL A 39 -9.97 13.93 4.14
N SER A 40 -10.61 14.82 4.88
CA SER A 40 -10.82 14.80 6.31
C SER A 40 -11.38 13.43 6.72
N SER A 41 -10.90 12.91 7.85
CA SER A 41 -11.37 11.72 8.56
C SER A 41 -12.83 11.79 9.07
N ALA A 42 -13.67 12.61 8.45
CA ALA A 42 -15.08 12.81 8.76
C ALA A 42 -15.94 12.03 7.77
N GLY A 43 -16.09 10.72 8.00
CA GLY A 43 -16.93 9.88 7.13
C GLY A 43 -17.33 8.51 7.66
N LEU A 44 -16.70 8.00 8.72
CA LEU A 44 -17.19 6.78 9.36
C LEU A 44 -18.28 7.16 10.39
N PRO A 45 -19.55 6.73 10.20
CA PRO A 45 -20.57 6.96 11.21
C PRO A 45 -20.15 6.26 12.51
N ALA A 46 -19.91 7.08 13.53
CA ALA A 46 -19.77 6.65 14.91
C ALA A 46 -21.06 5.93 15.34
N GLY A 47 -20.95 4.62 15.58
CA GLY A 47 -22.13 3.82 15.92
C GLY A 47 -21.85 2.41 16.44
N GLY A 48 -21.14 2.31 17.59
CA GLY A 48 -21.21 1.20 18.56
C GLY A 48 -20.67 -0.18 18.11
N ALA A 49 -19.82 -0.89 18.85
CA ALA A 49 -19.47 -0.81 20.26
C ALA A 49 -18.13 -1.52 20.53
N ALA A 50 -17.44 -0.99 21.54
CA ALA A 50 -16.48 -1.63 22.45
C ALA A 50 -15.08 -2.03 21.92
N GLN A 51 -14.11 -1.15 22.23
CA GLN A 51 -12.80 -1.45 22.84
C GLN A 51 -12.12 -2.78 22.46
N ALA A 52 -11.07 -2.69 21.65
CA ALA A 52 -9.83 -3.42 21.91
C ALA A 52 -8.65 -2.68 21.28
N ASP A 53 -7.59 -2.56 22.06
CA ASP A 53 -6.24 -2.05 21.77
C ASP A 53 -5.51 -2.96 20.74
N SER A 54 -6.10 -3.13 19.56
CA SER A 54 -5.56 -3.96 18.48
C SER A 54 -6.11 -3.44 17.16
N GLU A 55 -5.43 -2.46 16.56
CA GLU A 55 -5.74 -1.97 15.20
C GLU A 55 -5.35 -3.03 14.15
N GLU A 56 -6.11 -4.12 14.14
CA GLU A 56 -6.03 -5.11 13.09
C GLU A 56 -6.53 -4.49 11.78
N LEU A 57 -5.75 -4.68 10.70
CA LEU A 57 -6.04 -4.07 9.41
C LEU A 57 -7.45 -4.45 8.92
N PRO A 58 -8.24 -3.52 8.34
CA PRO A 58 -9.62 -3.81 7.91
C PRO A 58 -9.74 -5.03 6.99
N TYR A 59 -8.82 -5.21 6.04
CA TYR A 59 -8.81 -6.38 5.15
C TYR A 59 -8.49 -7.70 5.86
N VAL A 60 -7.68 -7.66 6.92
CA VAL A 60 -7.41 -8.83 7.77
C VAL A 60 -8.68 -9.23 8.52
N VAL A 61 -9.40 -8.26 9.08
CA VAL A 61 -10.69 -8.51 9.76
C VAL A 61 -11.69 -9.13 8.78
N LEU A 62 -11.82 -8.56 7.58
CA LEU A 62 -12.73 -9.06 6.56
C LEU A 62 -12.38 -10.47 6.09
N LEU A 63 -11.10 -10.77 5.88
CA LEU A 63 -10.67 -12.11 5.46
C LEU A 63 -10.94 -13.16 6.56
N LYS A 64 -10.62 -12.83 7.82
CA LYS A 64 -10.92 -13.71 8.96
C LYS A 64 -12.42 -13.94 9.10
N ALA A 65 -13.23 -12.89 8.95
CA ALA A 65 -14.68 -12.99 8.98
C ALA A 65 -15.21 -13.89 7.86
N ALA A 66 -14.74 -13.72 6.62
CA ALA A 66 -15.13 -14.56 5.49
C ALA A 66 -14.80 -16.04 5.70
N VAL A 67 -13.60 -16.35 6.23
CA VAL A 67 -13.20 -17.72 6.58
C VAL A 67 -14.05 -18.30 7.71
N SER A 68 -14.42 -17.48 8.70
CA SER A 68 -15.32 -17.91 9.77
C SER A 68 -16.74 -18.20 9.23
N MET A 69 -17.30 -17.30 8.43
CA MET A 69 -18.65 -17.43 7.90
C MET A 69 -18.79 -18.59 6.90
N VAL A 70 -17.75 -18.89 6.11
CA VAL A 70 -17.78 -20.07 5.22
C VAL A 70 -17.69 -21.39 6.02
N LYS A 71 -17.00 -21.38 7.18
CA LYS A 71 -16.97 -22.54 8.10
C LYS A 71 -18.32 -22.78 8.79
N THR A 72 -19.06 -21.72 9.14
CA THR A 72 -20.40 -21.82 9.74
C THR A 72 -21.52 -22.00 8.72
N GLY A 73 -21.22 -21.80 7.43
CA GLY A 73 -22.20 -21.89 6.34
C GLY A 73 -23.08 -20.65 6.20
N GLU A 74 -22.75 -19.57 6.90
CA GLU A 74 -23.41 -18.27 6.80
C GLU A 74 -23.05 -17.51 5.53
N LEU A 75 -21.86 -17.78 4.97
CA LEU A 75 -21.41 -17.28 3.68
C LEU A 75 -21.42 -18.43 2.66
N SER A 76 -22.01 -18.19 1.49
CA SER A 76 -21.99 -19.21 0.44
C SER A 76 -20.57 -19.41 -0.09
N MET A 77 -20.30 -20.60 -0.62
CA MET A 77 -18.99 -20.90 -1.20
C MET A 77 -18.66 -19.99 -2.39
N ASP A 78 -19.67 -19.62 -3.17
CA ASP A 78 -19.50 -18.76 -4.35
C ASP A 78 -19.13 -17.33 -3.93
N GLU A 79 -19.81 -16.76 -2.93
CA GLU A 79 -19.48 -15.44 -2.37
C GLU A 79 -18.09 -15.43 -1.72
N TYR A 80 -17.73 -16.50 -1.01
CA TYR A 80 -16.40 -16.69 -0.45
C TYR A 80 -15.33 -16.67 -1.55
N VAL A 81 -15.50 -17.48 -2.59
CA VAL A 81 -14.55 -17.56 -3.72
C VAL A 81 -14.44 -16.23 -4.45
N GLU A 82 -15.56 -15.53 -4.68
CA GLU A 82 -15.55 -14.22 -5.32
C GLU A 82 -14.75 -13.20 -4.50
N GLY A 83 -14.96 -13.17 -3.17
CA GLY A 83 -14.24 -12.28 -2.26
C GLY A 83 -12.73 -12.54 -2.28
N VAL A 84 -12.32 -13.80 -2.17
CA VAL A 84 -10.89 -14.18 -2.20
C VAL A 84 -10.26 -13.89 -3.57
N LYS A 85 -10.99 -14.12 -4.68
CA LYS A 85 -10.52 -13.78 -6.04
C LYS A 85 -10.28 -12.28 -6.23
N LYS A 86 -11.10 -11.42 -5.63
CA LYS A 86 -10.87 -9.97 -5.69
C LYS A 86 -9.55 -9.58 -5.04
N LEU A 87 -9.23 -10.18 -3.88
CA LEU A 87 -7.93 -9.98 -3.23
C LEU A 87 -6.77 -10.52 -4.08
N ASP A 88 -6.95 -11.68 -4.72
CA ASP A 88 -5.92 -12.26 -5.61
C ASP A 88 -5.64 -11.37 -6.83
N VAL A 89 -6.69 -10.81 -7.45
CA VAL A 89 -6.56 -9.86 -8.56
C VAL A 89 -5.83 -8.58 -8.14
N ILE A 90 -6.11 -8.07 -6.93
CA ILE A 90 -5.38 -6.90 -6.39
C ILE A 90 -3.89 -7.23 -6.23
N ALA A 91 -3.58 -8.39 -5.65
CA ALA A 91 -2.20 -8.86 -5.48
C ALA A 91 -1.49 -9.02 -6.83
N ASP A 92 -2.17 -9.58 -7.83
CA ASP A 92 -1.67 -9.70 -9.20
C ASP A 92 -1.37 -8.35 -9.84
N ASN A 93 -2.26 -7.38 -9.67
CA ASN A 93 -2.05 -6.05 -10.21
C ASN A 93 -0.88 -5.34 -9.53
N ALA A 94 -0.67 -5.55 -8.22
CA ALA A 94 0.51 -5.06 -7.52
C ALA A 94 1.79 -5.68 -8.09
N LEU A 95 1.85 -7.01 -8.28
CA LEU A 95 3.03 -7.68 -8.86
C LEU A 95 3.31 -7.27 -10.31
N LYS A 96 2.28 -6.91 -11.09
CA LYS A 96 2.49 -6.38 -12.46
C LYS A 96 3.31 -5.10 -12.45
N VAL A 97 3.21 -4.27 -11.42
CA VAL A 97 4.03 -3.05 -11.28
C VAL A 97 5.51 -3.42 -11.17
N TYR A 98 5.84 -4.42 -10.35
CA TYR A 98 7.20 -4.94 -10.21
C TYR A 98 7.74 -5.57 -11.51
N ALA A 99 6.86 -6.07 -12.37
CA ALA A 99 7.23 -6.61 -13.67
C ALA A 99 7.51 -5.53 -14.74
N ILE A 100 7.17 -4.26 -14.50
CA ILE A 100 7.43 -3.16 -15.45
C ILE A 100 8.96 -2.98 -15.57
N PRO A 101 9.54 -2.96 -16.79
CA PRO A 101 10.99 -2.88 -16.97
C PRO A 101 11.66 -1.69 -16.26
N ALA A 102 10.99 -0.53 -16.23
CA ALA A 102 11.48 0.64 -15.52
C ALA A 102 11.57 0.43 -14.00
N VAL A 103 10.65 -0.35 -13.42
CA VAL A 103 10.65 -0.70 -11.99
C VAL A 103 11.66 -1.81 -11.73
N LYS A 104 11.70 -2.83 -12.59
CA LYS A 104 12.55 -4.00 -12.40
C LYS A 104 14.04 -3.74 -12.64
N ASN A 105 14.38 -2.98 -13.67
CA ASN A 105 15.75 -2.85 -14.15
C ASN A 105 16.35 -1.47 -13.84
N ASP A 106 15.57 -0.40 -13.96
CA ASP A 106 16.11 0.97 -13.87
C ASP A 106 16.00 1.55 -12.46
N LEU A 107 14.93 1.22 -11.73
CA LEU A 107 14.68 1.73 -10.38
C LEU A 107 15.76 1.30 -9.37
N PRO A 108 16.25 0.03 -9.36
CA PRO A 108 17.18 -0.40 -8.32
C PRO A 108 18.50 0.39 -8.33
N ALA A 109 18.96 0.83 -9.51
CA ALA A 109 20.15 1.66 -9.65
C ALA A 109 19.97 3.12 -9.18
N LYS A 110 18.72 3.56 -8.98
CA LYS A 110 18.34 4.93 -8.59
C LYS A 110 17.91 5.05 -7.13
N LEU A 111 17.88 3.94 -6.42
CA LEU A 111 17.51 3.83 -5.03
C LEU A 111 18.75 3.57 -4.18
N THR A 112 18.68 3.93 -2.90
CA THR A 112 19.68 3.51 -1.93
C THR A 112 19.50 2.02 -1.61
N ASP A 113 20.53 1.36 -1.07
CA ASP A 113 20.44 -0.03 -0.63
C ASP A 113 19.29 -0.24 0.37
N HIS A 114 19.06 0.74 1.26
CA HIS A 114 17.95 0.71 2.21
C HIS A 114 16.58 0.76 1.50
N GLN A 115 16.40 1.68 0.55
CA GLN A 115 15.16 1.78 -0.23
C GLN A 115 14.90 0.52 -1.06
N ASN A 116 15.93 -0.04 -1.70
CA ASN A 116 15.84 -1.31 -2.42
C ASN A 116 15.37 -2.44 -1.48
N SER A 117 15.94 -2.53 -0.27
CA SER A 117 15.51 -3.55 0.70
C SER A 117 14.04 -3.42 1.12
N ILE A 118 13.48 -2.20 1.15
CA ILE A 118 12.06 -1.98 1.46
C ILE A 118 11.19 -2.47 0.28
N VAL A 119 11.58 -2.13 -0.94
CA VAL A 119 10.86 -2.51 -2.17
C VAL A 119 10.86 -4.03 -2.36
N ASP A 120 12.03 -4.66 -2.21
CA ASP A 120 12.20 -6.11 -2.33
C ASP A 120 11.40 -6.86 -1.25
N ALA A 121 11.42 -6.36 -0.01
CA ALA A 121 10.65 -6.95 1.08
C ALA A 121 9.15 -6.90 0.80
N LEU A 122 8.65 -5.81 0.21
CA LEU A 122 7.25 -5.68 -0.16
C LEU A 122 6.86 -6.68 -1.25
N GLU A 123 7.69 -6.85 -2.29
CA GLU A 123 7.46 -7.84 -3.36
C GLU A 123 7.35 -9.26 -2.80
N VAL A 124 8.26 -9.63 -1.88
CA VAL A 124 8.26 -10.94 -1.21
C VAL A 124 6.95 -11.18 -0.46
N GLU A 125 6.48 -10.20 0.32
CA GLU A 125 5.25 -10.37 1.10
C GLU A 125 4.00 -10.37 0.21
N ILE A 126 3.98 -9.67 -0.93
CA ILE A 126 2.88 -9.79 -1.91
C ILE A 126 2.83 -11.21 -2.48
N HIS A 127 3.98 -11.80 -2.83
CA HIS A 127 4.05 -13.20 -3.27
C HIS A 127 3.56 -14.17 -2.20
N ARG A 128 3.98 -13.98 -0.95
CA ARG A 128 3.53 -14.80 0.18
C ARG A 128 2.03 -14.65 0.44
N MET A 129 1.48 -13.45 0.30
CA MET A 129 0.03 -13.25 0.38
C MET A 129 -0.69 -14.07 -0.69
N LYS A 130 -0.18 -14.07 -1.94
CA LYS A 130 -0.74 -14.87 -3.03
C LYS A 130 -0.69 -16.38 -2.76
N GLU A 131 0.37 -16.89 -2.14
CA GLU A 131 0.43 -18.29 -1.71
C GLU A 131 -0.71 -18.63 -0.73
N GLY A 132 -0.97 -17.74 0.23
CA GLY A 132 -2.10 -17.88 1.16
C GLY A 132 -3.46 -17.84 0.45
N LEU A 133 -3.66 -16.88 -0.47
CA LEU A 133 -4.90 -16.75 -1.24
C LEU A 133 -5.12 -17.95 -2.17
N ALA A 134 -4.07 -18.52 -2.76
CA ALA A 134 -4.18 -19.70 -3.61
C ALA A 134 -4.70 -20.91 -2.82
N LEU A 135 -4.22 -21.13 -1.58
CA LEU A 135 -4.75 -22.18 -0.70
C LEU A 135 -6.22 -21.95 -0.35
N LEU A 136 -6.60 -20.70 -0.08
CA LEU A 136 -7.99 -20.33 0.17
C LEU A 136 -8.89 -20.57 -1.04
N LEU A 137 -8.40 -20.30 -2.25
CA LEU A 137 -9.14 -20.54 -3.50
C LEU A 137 -9.24 -22.02 -3.89
N ASP A 138 -8.35 -22.87 -3.36
CA ASP A 138 -8.38 -24.32 -3.61
C ASP A 138 -9.32 -25.07 -2.64
N TYR A 139 -9.57 -24.49 -1.45
CA TYR A 139 -10.48 -25.06 -0.45
C TYR A 139 -11.85 -25.55 -0.97
N PRO A 140 -12.56 -24.85 -1.88
CA PRO A 140 -13.83 -25.35 -2.43
C PRO A 140 -13.72 -26.74 -3.07
N GLN A 141 -12.54 -27.05 -3.62
CA GLN A 141 -12.22 -28.32 -4.27
C GLN A 141 -11.76 -29.38 -3.25
N THR A 142 -10.85 -29.00 -2.36
CA THR A 142 -10.24 -29.95 -1.39
C THR A 142 -11.15 -30.23 -0.21
N ARG A 143 -11.97 -29.25 0.18
CA ARG A 143 -12.77 -29.21 1.42
C ARG A 143 -11.93 -29.47 2.69
N ALA A 144 -10.61 -29.29 2.61
CA ALA A 144 -9.73 -29.50 3.74
C ALA A 144 -9.69 -28.24 4.60
N LEU A 145 -10.15 -28.34 5.86
CA LEU A 145 -10.10 -27.22 6.80
C LEU A 145 -8.68 -26.73 7.06
N GLY A 146 -7.67 -27.60 6.91
CA GLY A 146 -6.26 -27.24 7.01
C GLY A 146 -5.83 -26.22 5.95
N ASP A 147 -6.41 -26.27 4.73
CA ASP A 147 -6.11 -25.32 3.66
C ASP A 147 -6.70 -23.94 3.97
N LEU A 148 -7.91 -23.90 4.55
CA LEU A 148 -8.50 -22.65 5.03
C LEU A 148 -7.66 -21.99 6.12
N GLU A 149 -7.20 -22.76 7.10
CA GLU A 149 -6.46 -22.24 8.24
C GLU A 149 -5.05 -21.80 7.82
N THR A 150 -4.36 -22.64 7.05
CA THR A 150 -3.02 -22.34 6.55
C THR A 150 -3.06 -21.17 5.57
N GLY A 151 -4.00 -21.17 4.62
CA GLY A 151 -4.18 -20.10 3.66
C GLY A 151 -4.47 -18.75 4.33
N MET A 152 -5.38 -18.74 5.31
CA MET A 152 -5.70 -17.54 6.10
C MET A 152 -4.50 -17.06 6.90
N GLN A 153 -3.82 -17.95 7.62
CA GLN A 153 -2.67 -17.59 8.44
C GLN A 153 -1.53 -17.00 7.58
N THR A 154 -1.25 -17.61 6.43
CA THR A 154 -0.24 -17.12 5.49
C THR A 154 -0.62 -15.76 4.93
N ALA A 155 -1.84 -15.59 4.43
CA ALA A 155 -2.31 -14.32 3.86
C ALA A 155 -2.32 -13.19 4.89
N VAL A 156 -2.80 -13.45 6.12
CA VAL A 156 -2.82 -12.46 7.21
C VAL A 156 -1.42 -12.11 7.68
N SER A 157 -0.53 -13.09 7.81
CA SER A 157 0.87 -12.83 8.19
C SER A 157 1.55 -11.93 7.16
N ALA A 158 1.31 -12.17 5.88
CA ALA A 158 1.85 -11.34 4.80
C ALA A 158 1.25 -9.93 4.82
N MET A 159 -0.07 -9.79 4.98
CA MET A 159 -0.73 -8.47 5.08
C MET A 159 -0.20 -7.61 6.23
N ASN A 160 0.02 -8.22 7.40
CA ASN A 160 0.60 -7.50 8.53
C ASN A 160 2.06 -7.10 8.26
N ALA A 161 2.85 -7.98 7.64
CA ALA A 161 4.22 -7.67 7.26
C ALA A 161 4.29 -6.54 6.22
N MET A 162 3.38 -6.52 5.24
CA MET A 162 3.27 -5.43 4.26
C MET A 162 2.96 -4.09 4.94
N ALA A 163 2.05 -4.06 5.92
CA ALA A 163 1.76 -2.84 6.66
C ALA A 163 2.97 -2.33 7.46
N ASP A 164 3.76 -3.23 8.04
CA ASP A 164 4.99 -2.85 8.74
C ASP A 164 6.08 -2.35 7.78
N ILE A 165 6.20 -2.96 6.60
CA ILE A 165 7.10 -2.50 5.53
C ILE A 165 6.69 -1.11 5.07
N GLN A 166 5.39 -0.88 4.92
CA GLN A 166 4.90 0.42 4.52
C GLN A 166 5.21 1.50 5.56
N LYS A 167 5.02 1.25 6.86
CA LYS A 167 5.41 2.21 7.89
C LYS A 167 6.89 2.59 7.79
N LYS A 168 7.76 1.65 7.41
CA LYS A 168 9.18 1.92 7.14
C LYS A 168 9.35 2.80 5.90
N ALA A 169 8.61 2.52 4.82
CA ALA A 169 8.62 3.33 3.61
C ALA A 169 8.18 4.77 3.89
N ASP A 170 7.11 4.97 4.66
CA ASP A 170 6.60 6.30 5.05
C ASP A 170 7.61 7.06 5.91
N THR A 171 8.28 6.37 6.83
CA THR A 171 9.35 6.94 7.67
C THR A 171 10.54 7.38 6.80
N GLU A 172 10.96 6.54 5.86
CA GLU A 172 12.06 6.85 4.95
C GLU A 172 11.70 8.01 4.01
N TYR A 173 10.46 8.06 3.51
CA TYR A 173 9.96 9.18 2.72
C TYR A 173 10.01 10.50 3.52
N ALA A 174 9.50 10.51 4.75
CA ALA A 174 9.56 11.69 5.61
C ALA A 174 11.00 12.17 5.86
N ARG A 175 11.94 11.23 6.06
CA ARG A 175 13.36 11.52 6.23
C ARG A 175 13.96 12.18 4.99
N ILE A 176 13.66 11.68 3.79
CA ILE A 176 14.12 12.25 2.51
C ILE A 176 13.58 13.66 2.34
N MET A 177 12.28 13.86 2.55
CA MET A 177 11.65 15.17 2.40
C MET A 177 12.24 16.21 3.36
N GLN A 178 12.51 15.83 4.61
CA GLN A 178 13.17 16.72 5.57
C GLN A 178 14.58 17.08 5.10
N GLN A 179 15.37 16.11 4.65
CA GLN A 179 16.72 16.33 4.17
C GLN A 179 16.75 17.27 2.95
N GLU A 180 15.81 17.12 2.02
CA GLU A 180 15.68 18.00 0.85
C GLU A 180 15.34 19.44 1.24
N GLN A 181 14.45 19.64 2.23
CA GLN A 181 14.14 20.96 2.76
C GLN A 181 15.34 21.62 3.43
N GLU A 182 16.10 20.87 4.24
CA GLU A 182 17.32 21.35 4.90
C GLU A 182 18.39 21.72 3.87
N ASP A 183 18.61 20.91 2.84
CA ASP A 183 19.57 21.18 1.77
C ASP A 183 19.16 22.38 0.91
N LYS A 184 17.86 22.58 0.67
CA LYS A 184 17.34 23.77 -0.03
C LYS A 184 17.57 25.03 0.81
N ALA A 185 17.28 24.99 2.11
CA ALA A 185 17.51 26.09 3.03
C ALA A 185 19.01 26.44 3.13
N ARG A 186 19.89 25.43 3.22
CA ARG A 186 21.34 25.65 3.26
C ARG A 186 21.86 26.29 1.98
N ARG A 187 21.39 25.83 0.80
CA ARG A 187 21.75 26.44 -0.49
C ARG A 187 21.29 27.90 -0.58
N ALA A 188 20.07 28.20 -0.15
CA ALA A 188 19.56 29.58 -0.12
C ALA A 188 20.38 30.49 0.81
N GLN A 189 20.77 30.00 1.99
CA GLN A 189 21.64 30.74 2.91
C GLN A 189 23.04 30.98 2.35
N GLN A 190 23.63 29.97 1.69
CA GLN A 190 24.94 30.10 1.04
C GLN A 190 24.91 31.08 -0.14
N ALA A 191 23.84 31.07 -0.93
CA ALA A 191 23.66 32.03 -2.03
C ALA A 191 23.51 33.47 -1.49
N ALA A 192 22.68 33.67 -0.46
CA ALA A 192 22.50 34.98 0.15
C ALA A 192 23.79 35.53 0.81
N GLN A 193 24.62 34.65 1.40
CA GLN A 193 25.92 35.05 1.95
C GLN A 193 26.92 35.40 0.85
N ALA A 194 26.97 34.62 -0.23
CA ALA A 194 27.85 34.89 -1.36
C ALA A 194 27.51 36.22 -2.06
N GLU A 195 26.22 36.54 -2.21
CA GLU A 195 25.78 37.83 -2.76
C GLU A 195 26.19 39.01 -1.87
N SER A 196 26.10 38.85 -0.55
CA SER A 196 26.50 39.90 0.41
C SER A 196 28.01 40.17 0.46
N GLU A 197 28.84 39.17 0.18
CA GLU A 197 30.30 39.31 0.09
C GLU A 197 30.76 39.88 -1.25
N SER A 198 29.98 39.71 -2.32
CA SER A 198 30.29 40.27 -3.66
C SER A 198 29.91 41.75 -3.85
N ASP A 199 29.05 42.30 -2.98
CA ASP A 199 28.61 43.71 -3.00
C ASP A 199 29.37 44.61 -1.98
N SER A 200 30.38 44.07 -1.29
CA SER A 200 31.26 44.79 -0.34
C SER A 200 32.67 45.02 -0.92
#